data_AF-A0AAV8VKU0-F1
#
_entry.id   AF-A0AAV8VKU0-F1
#
_cell.length_a   1.000
_cell.length_b   1.000
_cell.length_c   1.000
_cell.angle_alpha   90.00
_cell.angle_beta   90.00
_cell.angle_gamma   90.00
#
_symmetry.space_group_name_H-M   'P 1'
#
loop_
_entity.id
_entity.type
_entity.pdbx_description
1 polymer ?
#
loop_
_entity_poly.entity_id
_entity_poly.type
_entity_poly.pdbx_seq_one_letter_code
_entity_poly.pdbx_strand_id
1 'polypeptide(L)' 'MQQLHINGGASWLIGDSGYPLQPFLLTPIQNAPEGSPESRFNHAHIRARNCVERCIGLLKMRFTCLLRERQ' A
#
# COMPACT_ATOMS: atom_id res chain seq x y z
N MET A 1 -3.45 15.24 -2.86
CA MET A 1 -3.97 13.90 -3.23
C MET A 1 -5.45 13.94 -3.63
N GLN A 2 -6.36 14.48 -2.81
CA GLN A 2 -7.77 14.66 -3.23
C GLN A 2 -7.89 15.42 -4.56
N GLN A 3 -7.14 16.52 -4.76
CA GLN A 3 -7.15 17.24 -6.03
C GLN A 3 -6.67 16.41 -7.24
N LEU A 4 -5.72 15.47 -7.08
CA LEU A 4 -5.26 14.62 -8.20
C LEU A 4 -6.34 13.60 -8.61
N HIS A 5 -7.03 13.04 -7.62
CA HIS A 5 -8.16 12.14 -7.84
C HIS A 5 -9.38 12.87 -8.42
N ILE A 6 -9.67 14.09 -7.93
CA ILE A 6 -10.77 14.94 -8.41
C ILE A 6 -10.53 15.45 -9.84
N ASN A 7 -9.27 15.71 -10.21
CA ASN A 7 -8.90 16.18 -11.55
C ASN A 7 -8.73 15.06 -12.59
N GLY A 8 -9.17 13.83 -12.30
CA GLY A 8 -9.11 12.71 -13.24
C GLY A 8 -7.71 12.13 -13.47
N GLY A 9 -6.73 12.47 -12.63
CA GLY A 9 -5.43 11.80 -12.64
C GLY A 9 -5.60 10.35 -12.21
N ALA A 10 -5.31 9.40 -13.12
CA ALA A 10 -5.50 7.96 -12.92
C ALA A 10 -4.52 7.31 -11.91
N SER A 11 -4.04 8.07 -10.92
CA SER A 11 -3.10 7.62 -9.92
C SER A 11 -3.81 7.32 -8.60
N TRP A 12 -3.63 6.09 -8.11
CA TRP A 12 -4.17 5.61 -6.84
C TRP A 12 -3.04 5.44 -5.82
N LEU A 13 -3.32 5.78 -4.56
CA LEU A 13 -2.42 5.46 -3.45
C LEU A 13 -2.69 4.04 -2.97
N ILE A 14 -1.65 3.32 -2.57
CA ILE A 14 -1.74 1.96 -2.04
C ILE A 14 -1.53 2.02 -0.52
N GLY A 15 -2.52 1.55 0.24
CA GLY A 15 -2.50 1.45 1.71
C GLY A 15 -2.60 0.01 2.20
N ASP A 16 -2.45 -0.20 3.50
CA ASP A 16 -2.90 -1.42 4.19
C ASP A 16 -4.26 -1.16 4.83
N SER A 17 -4.78 -2.20 5.48
CA SER A 17 -5.96 -2.16 6.33
C SER A 17 -5.83 -1.22 7.55
N GLY A 18 -4.64 -0.71 7.88
CA GLY A 18 -4.45 0.24 8.98
C GLY A 18 -4.81 1.68 8.62
N TYR A 19 -4.93 2.00 7.33
CA TYR A 19 -5.34 3.33 6.90
C TYR A 19 -6.85 3.45 6.76
N PRO A 20 -7.44 4.62 7.12
CA PRO A 20 -8.86 4.86 6.90
C PRO A 20 -9.17 4.81 5.39
N LEU A 21 -10.34 4.27 5.06
CA LEU A 21 -10.79 4.21 3.67
C LEU A 21 -10.95 5.64 3.13
N GLN A 22 -10.20 5.97 2.07
CA GLN A 22 -10.27 7.27 1.41
C GLN A 22 -10.51 7.09 -0.09
N PRO A 23 -11.17 8.05 -0.77
CA PRO A 23 -11.53 7.91 -2.20
C PRO A 23 -10.34 7.68 -3.13
N PHE A 24 -9.15 8.10 -2.73
CA PHE A 24 -7.91 8.00 -3.50
C PHE A 24 -6.97 6.89 -3.00
N LEU A 25 -7.39 6.10 -2.01
CA LEU A 25 -6.57 5.10 -1.33
C LEU A 25 -7.16 3.70 -1.53
N LEU A 26 -6.41 2.84 -2.19
CA LEU A 26 -6.72 1.42 -2.33
C LEU A 26 -6.24 0.67 -1.09
N THR A 27 -7.14 -0.12 -0.50
CA THR A 27 -6.82 -1.07 0.58
C THR A 27 -7.13 -2.49 0.12
N PRO A 28 -6.52 -3.52 0.72
CA PRO A 28 -6.83 -4.91 0.39
C PRO A 28 -8.31 -5.22 0.62
N ILE A 29 -8.90 -6.00 -0.28
CA ILE A 29 -10.28 -6.48 -0.15
C ILE A 29 -10.28 -7.63 0.86
N GLN A 30 -11.04 -7.50 1.95
CA GLN A 30 -11.14 -8.54 2.97
C GLN A 30 -12.01 -9.70 2.49
N ASN A 31 -11.70 -10.93 2.93
CA ASN A 31 -12.48 -12.14 2.63
C ASN A 31 -12.66 -12.41 1.11
N ALA A 32 -11.69 -12.05 0.29
CA ALA A 32 -11.71 -12.32 -1.15
C ALA A 32 -11.66 -13.84 -1.42
N PRO A 33 -12.65 -14.43 -2.12
CA PRO A 33 -12.64 -15.85 -2.47
C PRO A 33 -11.45 -16.21 -3.35
N GLU A 34 -10.88 -17.40 -3.16
CA GLU A 34 -9.75 -17.85 -3.98
C GLU A 34 -10.14 -17.93 -5.46
N GLY A 35 -9.26 -17.45 -6.34
CA GLY A 35 -9.49 -17.41 -7.78
C GLY A 35 -10.40 -16.28 -8.27
N SER A 36 -10.98 -15.47 -7.36
CA SER A 36 -11.83 -14.36 -7.74
C SER A 36 -11.02 -13.16 -8.29
N PRO A 37 -11.66 -12.22 -9.03
CA PRO A 37 -11.03 -10.97 -9.43
C PRO A 37 -10.46 -10.18 -8.25
N GLU A 38 -11.12 -10.22 -7.09
CA GLU A 38 -10.69 -9.58 -5.84
C GLU A 38 -9.42 -10.25 -5.29
N SER A 39 -9.32 -11.57 -5.34
CA SER A 39 -8.11 -12.29 -4.97
C SER A 39 -6.94 -11.92 -5.90
N ARG A 40 -7.19 -11.81 -7.21
CA ARG A 40 -6.18 -11.33 -8.18
C ARG A 40 -5.75 -9.89 -7.89
N PHE A 41 -6.69 -9.02 -7.55
CA PHE A 41 -6.41 -7.66 -7.13
C PHE A 41 -5.51 -7.65 -5.89
N ASN A 42 -5.88 -8.39 -4.85
CA ASN A 42 -5.10 -8.50 -3.61
C ASN A 42 -3.68 -9.04 -3.88
N HIS A 43 -3.52 -10.02 -4.76
CA HIS A 43 -2.19 -10.51 -5.15
C HIS A 43 -1.33 -9.42 -5.81
N ALA A 44 -1.91 -8.62 -6.72
CA ALA A 44 -1.20 -7.49 -7.31
C ALA A 44 -0.86 -6.42 -6.26
N HIS A 45 -1.81 -6.12 -5.37
CA HIS A 45 -1.65 -5.17 -4.27
C HIS A 45 -0.51 -5.56 -3.31
N ILE A 46 -0.47 -6.83 -2.90
CA ILE A 46 0.60 -7.39 -2.06
C ILE A 46 1.96 -7.26 -2.74
N ARG A 47 2.06 -7.59 -4.05
CA ARG A 47 3.33 -7.47 -4.79
C ARG A 47 3.83 -6.02 -4.83
N ALA A 48 2.93 -5.06 -5.06
CA ALA A 48 3.28 -3.64 -5.07
C ALA A 48 3.78 -3.18 -3.69
N ARG A 49 3.07 -3.56 -2.61
CA ARG A 49 3.48 -3.26 -1.23
C ARG A 49 4.83 -3.86 -0.87
N ASN A 50 5.05 -5.14 -1.18
CA ASN A 50 6.29 -5.85 -0.88
C ASN A 50 7.52 -5.15 -1.48
N CYS A 51 7.39 -4.53 -2.66
CA CYS A 51 8.49 -3.76 -3.25
C CYS A 51 8.91 -2.58 -2.36
N VAL A 52 7.93 -1.79 -1.89
CA VAL A 52 8.15 -0.63 -1.04
C VAL A 52 8.64 -1.03 0.34
N GLU A 53 8.01 -2.04 0.96
CA GLU A 53 8.40 -2.55 2.29
C GLU A 53 9.84 -3.07 2.30
N ARG A 54 10.26 -3.80 1.26
CA ARG A 54 11.66 -4.25 1.11
C ARG A 54 12.62 -3.07 0.94
N CYS A 55 12.26 -2.07 0.14
CA CYS A 55 13.06 -0.86 -0.01
C CYS A 55 13.24 -0.13 1.33
N ILE A 56 12.15 0.08 2.07
CA ILE A 56 12.19 0.68 3.41
C ILE A 56 13.05 -0.15 4.37
N GLY A 57 12.94 -1.48 4.33
CA GLY A 57 13.78 -2.38 5.12
C GLY A 57 15.27 -2.19 4.82
N LEU A 58 15.66 -2.11 3.55
CA LEU A 58 17.04 -1.82 3.13
C LEU A 58 17.51 -0.45 3.63
N LEU A 59 16.66 0.58 3.53
CA LEU A 59 16.97 1.92 4.01
C LEU A 59 17.17 1.94 5.53
N LYS A 60 16.31 1.27 6.30
CA LYS A 60 16.45 1.15 7.76
C LYS A 60 17.72 0.39 8.17
N MET A 61 18.13 -0.63 7.40
CA MET A 61 19.39 -1.34 7.64
C MET A 61 20.62 -0.47 7.31
N ARG A 62 20.56 0.32 6.23
CA ARG A 62 21.68 1.18 5.81
C ARG A 62 21.82 2.42 6.70
N PHE A 63 20.70 3.02 7.08
CA PHE A 63 20.63 4.25 7.86
C PHE A 63 20.02 3.94 9.23
N THR A 64 20.88 3.57 10.17
CA THR A 64 20.48 3.16 11.52
C THR A 64 19.74 4.25 12.30
N CYS A 65 19.88 5.53 11.91
CA CYS A 65 19.07 6.62 12.47
C CYS A 65 17.56 6.47 12.18
N LEU A 66 17.17 5.73 11.13
CA LEU A 66 15.77 5.45 10.78
C LEU A 66 15.16 4.29 11.58
N LEU A 67 15.96 3.58 12.40
CA LEU A 67 15.47 2.50 13.27
C LEU A 67 14.81 3.02 14.55
N ARG A 68 14.93 4.32 14.85
CA ARG A 68 14.62 4.90 16.17
C ARG A 68 13.13 5.00 16.53
N GLU A 69 12.21 4.44 15.73
CA GLU A 69 10.77 4.37 16.03
C GLU A 69 10.40 3.24 17.04
N ARG A 70 11.25 2.99 18.05
CA ARG A 70 10.98 2.05 19.15
C ARG A 70 11.36 2.66 20.50
N GLN A 71 10.80 3.82 20.84
CA GLN A 71 10.75 4.33 22.22
C GLN A 71 9.36 4.86 22.51
#